data_AF-A0A9D8N2C7-F1
#
_entry.id   AF-A0A9D8N2C7-F1
#
_cell.length_a   1.000
_cell.length_b   1.000
_cell.length_c   1.000
_cell.angle_alpha   90.00
_cell.angle_beta   90.00
_cell.angle_gamma   90.00
#
_symmetry.space_group_name_H-M   'P 1'
#
loop_
_entity.id
_entity.type
_entity.pdbx_description
1 polymer ?
#
loop_
_entity_poly.entity_id
_entity_poly.type
_entity_poly.pdbx_seq_one_letter_code
_entity_poly.pdbx_strand_id
1 'polypeptide(L)'
;LIALVGKHHGESEEAQELGLKIVTYMRDRVNDFCERYQHNYSVLATPAEGLAGRFTKRDREKFGILPGITDRDYYTNSNHVPVYYHCSALHKAQIEAPYHPLTRGGHIFYVEIDGDATHNPEAVMRIVDMMDEYDIGYGSVNHNRNRCMDCGYENAEKVMDVCPKCGSKNIDRLQRITGYLVGTTDRWNKAKLSELNDRVVHD
;
A
#
# COMPACT_ATOMS: atom_id res chain seq x y z
N LEU A 1 -2.07 11.06 -11.83
CA LEU A 1 -1.05 10.88 -12.89
C LEU A 1 -1.66 10.31 -14.16
N ILE A 2 -2.35 9.15 -14.10
CA ILE A 2 -3.03 8.54 -15.26
C ILE A 2 -3.96 9.53 -16.00
N ALA A 3 -4.76 10.31 -15.27
CA ALA A 3 -5.62 11.34 -15.87
C ALA A 3 -4.87 12.44 -16.63
N LEU A 4 -3.59 12.69 -16.31
CA LEU A 4 -2.79 13.79 -16.86
C LEU A 4 -1.88 13.31 -18.00
N VAL A 5 -1.25 12.15 -17.84
CA VAL A 5 -0.20 11.65 -18.75
C VAL A 5 -0.42 10.21 -19.20
N GLY A 6 -1.57 9.61 -18.88
CA GLY A 6 -1.96 8.25 -19.30
C GLY A 6 -1.29 7.10 -18.53
N LYS A 7 -0.28 7.37 -17.70
CA LYS A 7 0.50 6.37 -16.95
C LYS A 7 0.61 6.73 -15.47
N HIS A 8 0.87 5.72 -14.63
CA HIS A 8 1.30 5.96 -13.25
C HIS A 8 2.82 6.04 -13.13
N HIS A 9 3.31 6.52 -11.98
CA HIS A 9 4.73 6.79 -11.76
C HIS A 9 5.61 5.54 -11.78
N GLY A 10 5.09 4.38 -11.37
CA GLY A 10 5.77 3.09 -11.54
C GLY A 10 5.98 2.62 -12.99
N GLU A 11 5.28 3.19 -13.98
CA GLU A 11 5.35 2.79 -15.41
C GLU A 11 6.20 3.73 -16.28
N SER A 12 6.48 4.94 -15.81
CA SER A 12 7.00 6.01 -16.64
C SER A 12 7.78 7.03 -15.83
N GLU A 13 9.00 7.30 -16.28
CA GLU A 13 9.87 8.33 -15.73
C GLU A 13 9.21 9.73 -15.80
N GLU A 14 8.56 10.06 -16.91
CA GLU A 14 7.79 11.31 -17.04
C GLU A 14 6.68 11.42 -15.98
N ALA A 15 5.94 10.33 -15.74
CA ALA A 15 4.91 10.30 -14.71
C ALA A 15 5.51 10.40 -13.29
N GLN A 16 6.67 9.79 -13.05
CA GLN A 16 7.40 9.88 -11.79
C GLN A 16 7.90 11.30 -11.52
N GLU A 17 8.53 11.94 -12.51
CA GLU A 17 8.94 13.34 -12.40
C GLU A 17 7.76 14.26 -12.09
N LEU A 18 6.63 14.07 -12.79
CA LEU A 18 5.43 14.86 -12.55
C LEU A 18 4.89 14.63 -11.14
N GLY A 19 4.87 13.38 -10.67
CA GLY A 19 4.46 13.04 -9.29
C GLY A 19 5.32 13.74 -8.25
N LEU A 20 6.65 13.69 -8.40
CA LEU A 20 7.58 14.37 -7.51
C LEU A 20 7.40 15.89 -7.55
N LYS A 21 7.23 16.49 -8.74
CA LYS A 21 6.95 17.93 -8.89
C LYS A 21 5.68 18.35 -8.14
N ILE A 22 4.60 17.57 -8.25
CA ILE A 22 3.33 17.84 -7.56
C ILE A 22 3.50 17.79 -6.04
N VAL A 23 4.12 16.73 -5.51
CA VAL A 23 4.27 16.56 -4.05
C VAL A 23 5.27 17.57 -3.47
N THR A 24 6.31 17.93 -4.22
CA THR A 24 7.26 18.99 -3.86
C THR A 24 6.55 20.33 -3.74
N TYR A 25 5.72 20.68 -4.73
CA TYR A 25 4.90 21.89 -4.65
C TYR A 25 4.03 21.92 -3.39
N MET A 26 3.38 20.80 -3.03
CA MET A 26 2.59 20.72 -1.80
C MET A 26 3.45 20.96 -0.56
N ARG A 27 4.64 20.36 -0.49
CA ARG A 27 5.59 20.54 0.61
C ARG A 27 6.06 21.98 0.73
N ASP A 28 6.41 22.62 -0.37
CA ASP A 28 6.88 24.01 -0.37
C ASP A 28 5.79 24.96 0.14
N ARG A 29 4.55 24.74 -0.30
CA ARG A 29 3.40 25.51 0.20
C ARG A 29 3.12 25.28 1.68
N VAL A 30 3.33 24.06 2.16
CA VAL A 30 3.25 23.72 3.59
C VAL A 30 4.34 24.44 4.38
N ASN A 31 5.58 24.52 3.87
CA ASN A 31 6.65 25.28 4.51
C ASN A 31 6.30 26.78 4.60
N ASP A 32 5.76 27.37 3.53
CA ASP A 32 5.28 28.76 3.55
C ASP A 32 4.20 28.98 4.63
N PHE A 33 3.32 27.99 4.84
CA PHE A 33 2.31 28.05 5.90
C PHE A 33 2.93 27.94 7.29
N CYS A 34 3.99 27.15 7.47
CA CYS A 34 4.72 27.11 8.73
C CYS A 34 5.28 28.50 9.08
N GLU A 35 5.93 29.16 8.12
CA GLU A 35 6.48 30.51 8.31
C GLU A 35 5.37 31.53 8.57
N ARG A 36 4.30 31.50 7.77
CA ARG A 36 3.22 32.48 7.87
C ARG A 36 2.43 32.40 9.17
N TYR A 37 2.09 31.19 9.60
CA TYR A 37 1.18 30.97 10.73
C TYR A 37 1.91 30.54 12.01
N GLN A 38 3.23 30.35 11.95
CA GLN A 38 4.05 29.95 13.10
C GLN A 38 3.56 28.64 13.74
N HIS A 39 3.25 27.66 12.89
CA HIS A 39 2.78 26.33 13.27
C HIS A 39 3.49 25.24 12.47
N ASN A 40 3.64 24.05 13.06
CA ASN A 40 4.30 22.93 12.39
C ASN A 40 3.32 22.17 11.50
N TYR A 41 3.16 22.60 10.26
CA TYR A 41 2.43 21.84 9.24
C TYR A 41 3.36 20.83 8.54
N SER A 42 2.77 19.75 8.06
CA SER A 42 3.50 18.76 7.25
C SER A 42 2.57 18.08 6.25
N VAL A 43 3.16 17.58 5.16
CA VAL A 43 2.44 16.75 4.18
C VAL A 43 2.38 15.32 4.71
N LEU A 44 1.17 14.77 4.82
CA LEU A 44 0.91 13.40 5.26
C LEU A 44 0.47 12.53 4.07
N ALA A 45 1.20 11.45 3.79
CA ALA A 45 0.74 10.36 2.95
C ALA A 45 -0.38 9.59 3.68
N THR A 46 -1.61 10.08 3.51
CA THR A 46 -2.79 9.63 4.27
C THR A 46 -3.06 8.14 4.00
N PRO A 47 -3.37 7.29 5.02
CA PRO A 47 -3.72 5.86 4.85
C PRO A 47 -5.04 5.57 4.10
N ALA A 48 -5.87 6.61 3.92
CA ALA A 48 -7.09 6.64 3.12
C ALA A 48 -8.10 5.49 3.32
N GLU A 49 -8.18 4.87 4.51
CA GLU A 49 -9.03 3.69 4.79
C GLU A 49 -10.47 3.82 4.33
N GLY A 50 -11.15 4.88 4.77
CA GLY A 50 -12.50 5.20 4.32
C GLY A 50 -12.55 6.19 3.16
N LEU A 51 -11.42 6.83 2.83
CA LEU A 51 -11.38 7.93 1.86
C LEU A 51 -11.22 7.41 0.42
N ALA A 52 -10.39 6.39 0.23
CA ALA A 52 -10.09 5.82 -1.09
C ALA A 52 -11.38 5.43 -1.83
N GLY A 53 -12.22 4.58 -1.22
CA GLY A 53 -13.50 4.18 -1.85
C GLY A 53 -14.54 5.31 -1.91
N ARG A 54 -14.52 6.26 -0.97
CA ARG A 54 -15.48 7.37 -0.95
C ARG A 54 -15.24 8.34 -2.10
N PHE A 55 -13.97 8.67 -2.38
CA PHE A 55 -13.62 9.55 -3.49
C PHE A 55 -13.91 8.89 -4.83
N THR A 56 -13.47 7.63 -5.02
CA THR A 56 -13.72 6.93 -6.28
C THR A 56 -15.21 6.80 -6.59
N LYS A 57 -16.08 6.56 -5.59
CA LYS A 57 -17.53 6.55 -5.79
C LYS A 57 -18.08 7.90 -6.27
N ARG A 58 -17.69 9.00 -5.61
CA ARG A 58 -18.16 10.36 -5.97
C ARG A 58 -17.66 10.80 -7.33
N ASP A 59 -16.41 10.49 -7.65
CA ASP A 59 -15.81 10.84 -8.93
C ASP A 59 -16.42 9.99 -10.06
N ARG A 60 -16.75 8.72 -9.80
CA ARG A 60 -17.49 7.88 -10.75
C ARG A 60 -18.90 8.41 -11.01
N GLU A 61 -19.60 8.91 -9.99
CA GLU A 61 -20.93 9.54 -10.14
C GLU A 61 -20.87 10.80 -11.02
N LYS A 62 -19.79 11.58 -10.91
CA LYS A 62 -19.63 12.86 -11.63
C LYS A 62 -19.05 12.71 -13.03
N PHE A 63 -18.06 11.84 -13.20
CA PHE A 63 -17.24 11.73 -14.41
C PHE A 63 -17.41 10.40 -15.15
N GLY A 64 -18.22 9.49 -14.62
CA GLY A 64 -18.41 8.16 -15.18
C GLY A 64 -17.25 7.21 -14.87
N ILE A 65 -17.23 6.08 -15.60
CA ILE A 65 -16.18 5.07 -15.50
C ILE A 65 -15.05 5.46 -16.45
N LEU A 66 -13.90 5.81 -15.88
CA LEU A 66 -12.68 6.18 -16.59
C LEU A 66 -11.63 5.07 -16.40
N PRO A 67 -11.09 4.48 -17.49
CA PRO A 67 -10.09 3.42 -17.41
C PRO A 67 -8.85 3.84 -16.62
N GLY A 68 -8.40 2.98 -15.71
CA GLY A 68 -7.24 3.24 -14.83
C GLY A 68 -7.48 4.30 -13.75
N ILE A 69 -8.69 4.84 -13.62
CA ILE A 69 -9.00 5.92 -12.67
C ILE A 69 -10.20 5.53 -11.82
N THR A 70 -11.42 5.54 -12.36
CA THR A 70 -12.66 5.26 -11.62
C THR A 70 -13.27 3.90 -11.96
N ASP A 71 -12.58 3.09 -12.76
CA ASP A 71 -12.94 1.71 -13.13
C ASP A 71 -12.74 0.70 -11.99
N ARG A 72 -11.93 1.03 -10.99
CA ARG A 72 -11.76 0.28 -9.74
C ARG A 72 -12.57 0.89 -8.61
N ASP A 73 -12.86 0.13 -7.57
CA ASP A 73 -13.65 0.57 -6.41
C ASP A 73 -12.86 1.40 -5.38
N TYR A 74 -11.58 1.69 -5.65
CA TYR A 74 -10.68 2.41 -4.76
C TYR A 74 -9.65 3.22 -5.55
N TYR A 75 -9.07 4.22 -4.89
CA TYR A 75 -7.81 4.84 -5.32
C TYR A 75 -6.63 4.24 -4.57
N THR A 76 -5.51 4.09 -5.27
CA THR A 76 -4.22 3.73 -4.65
C THR A 76 -3.86 4.75 -3.58
N ASN A 77 -3.34 4.24 -2.46
CA ASN A 77 -3.04 5.08 -1.32
C ASN A 77 -1.82 5.97 -1.58
N SER A 78 -1.98 7.28 -1.37
CA SER A 78 -0.89 8.27 -1.39
C SER A 78 0.01 8.20 -2.64
N ASN A 79 1.30 7.88 -2.45
CA ASN A 79 2.34 7.82 -3.46
C ASN A 79 2.79 6.38 -3.75
N HIS A 80 2.02 5.38 -3.30
CA HIS A 80 2.33 3.99 -3.60
C HIS A 80 2.16 3.70 -5.09
N VAL A 81 3.03 2.82 -5.60
CA VAL A 81 2.80 2.12 -6.86
C VAL A 81 1.47 1.34 -6.73
N PRO A 82 0.60 1.35 -7.76
CA PRO A 82 -0.67 0.64 -7.69
C PRO A 82 -0.50 -0.84 -7.36
N VAL A 83 -1.36 -1.34 -6.47
CA VAL A 83 -1.26 -2.69 -5.90
C VAL A 83 -1.35 -3.83 -6.92
N TYR A 84 -1.96 -3.56 -8.09
CA TYR A 84 -2.11 -4.49 -9.20
C TYR A 84 -0.95 -4.45 -10.19
N TYR A 85 0.03 -3.56 -10.01
CA TYR A 85 1.15 -3.40 -10.91
C TYR A 85 2.28 -4.36 -10.53
N HIS A 86 2.59 -5.29 -11.43
CA HIS A 86 3.67 -6.24 -11.26
C HIS A 86 5.04 -5.56 -11.36
N CYS A 87 5.79 -5.57 -10.26
CA CYS A 87 7.16 -5.08 -10.20
C CYS A 87 7.94 -5.75 -9.07
N SER A 88 9.27 -5.67 -9.12
CA SER A 88 10.12 -6.14 -8.03
C SER A 88 10.07 -5.20 -6.83
N ALA A 89 10.45 -5.72 -5.66
CA ALA A 89 10.52 -4.89 -4.45
C ALA A 89 11.49 -3.72 -4.62
N LEU A 90 12.59 -3.95 -5.35
CA LEU A 90 13.60 -2.95 -5.69
C LEU A 90 13.05 -1.83 -6.57
N HIS A 91 12.33 -2.17 -7.65
CA HIS A 91 11.71 -1.16 -8.51
C HIS A 91 10.73 -0.31 -7.71
N LYS A 92 9.90 -0.96 -6.89
CA LYS A 92 8.96 -0.24 -6.03
C LYS A 92 9.66 0.70 -5.05
N ALA A 93 10.77 0.27 -4.45
CA ALA A 93 11.59 1.09 -3.55
C ALA A 93 12.17 2.31 -4.29
N GLN A 94 12.76 2.12 -5.47
CA GLN A 94 13.29 3.19 -6.32
C GLN A 94 12.24 4.27 -6.65
N ILE A 95 11.00 3.84 -6.87
CA ILE A 95 9.91 4.74 -7.22
C ILE A 95 9.31 5.43 -5.99
N GLU A 96 9.10 4.73 -4.87
CA GLU A 96 8.41 5.27 -3.68
C GLU A 96 9.33 6.04 -2.72
N ALA A 97 10.59 5.62 -2.58
CA ALA A 97 11.52 6.22 -1.62
C ALA A 97 11.70 7.74 -1.79
N PRO A 98 11.81 8.31 -3.01
CA PRO A 98 11.95 9.76 -3.18
C PRO A 98 10.79 10.59 -2.60
N TYR A 99 9.62 9.98 -2.36
CA TYR A 99 8.48 10.67 -1.75
C TYR A 99 8.53 10.72 -0.21
N HIS A 100 9.29 9.85 0.45
CA HIS A 100 9.42 9.81 1.92
C HIS A 100 9.93 11.14 2.50
N PRO A 101 11.03 11.74 2.00
CA PRO A 101 11.47 13.05 2.50
C PRO A 101 10.49 14.18 2.17
N LEU A 102 9.60 14.00 1.18
CA LEU A 102 8.58 14.98 0.82
C LEU A 102 7.33 14.92 1.72
N THR A 103 7.10 13.79 2.39
CA THR A 103 5.88 13.49 3.16
C THR A 103 6.20 13.24 4.64
N ARG A 104 6.91 14.19 5.26
CA ARG A 104 7.39 14.11 6.64
C ARG A 104 6.30 14.07 7.72
N GLY A 105 5.05 14.33 7.37
CA GLY A 105 3.91 14.18 8.28
C GLY A 105 3.57 12.71 8.52
N GLY A 106 4.04 11.82 7.65
CA GLY A 106 3.90 10.38 7.75
C GLY A 106 3.87 9.76 6.36
N HIS A 107 4.53 8.62 6.23
CA HIS A 107 4.63 7.78 5.04
C HIS A 107 4.91 6.35 5.47
N ILE A 108 4.68 5.40 4.58
CA ILE A 108 5.02 4.00 4.81
C ILE A 108 5.30 3.35 3.47
N PHE A 109 6.16 2.34 3.46
CA PHE A 109 6.45 1.48 2.33
C PHE A 109 6.02 0.04 2.63
N TYR A 110 5.42 -0.64 1.66
CA TYR A 110 5.06 -2.06 1.79
C TYR A 110 5.76 -2.90 0.73
N VAL A 111 6.21 -4.08 1.14
CA VAL A 111 6.61 -5.18 0.26
C VAL A 111 5.71 -6.37 0.54
N GLU A 112 5.00 -6.83 -0.48
CA GLU A 112 4.24 -8.09 -0.45
C GLU A 112 5.16 -9.23 -0.90
N ILE A 113 5.42 -10.21 -0.04
CA ILE A 113 6.22 -11.40 -0.36
C ILE A 113 5.35 -12.66 -0.43
N ASP A 114 5.76 -13.62 -1.27
CA ASP A 114 5.11 -14.94 -1.30
C ASP A 114 5.62 -15.83 -0.15
N GLY A 115 4.72 -16.67 0.34
CA GLY A 115 5.04 -17.70 1.32
C GLY A 115 5.28 -17.21 2.75
N ASP A 116 5.83 -18.13 3.55
CA ASP A 116 6.04 -17.91 4.98
C ASP A 116 7.42 -17.29 5.24
N ALA A 117 7.42 -16.00 5.57
CA ALA A 117 8.63 -15.27 5.93
C ALA A 117 9.43 -15.93 7.07
N THR A 118 8.79 -16.69 7.96
CA THR A 118 9.48 -17.35 9.08
C THR A 118 10.49 -18.40 8.62
N HIS A 119 10.30 -18.96 7.43
CA HIS A 119 11.20 -19.97 6.85
C HIS A 119 12.24 -19.37 5.90
N ASN A 120 12.20 -18.05 5.66
CA ASN A 120 13.13 -17.34 4.77
C ASN A 120 13.60 -15.99 5.37
N PRO A 121 14.31 -16.02 6.51
CA PRO A 121 14.79 -14.80 7.17
C PRO A 121 15.75 -13.99 6.29
N GLU A 122 16.50 -14.64 5.40
CA GLU A 122 17.41 -13.95 4.48
C GLU A 122 16.67 -13.05 3.48
N ALA A 123 15.48 -13.44 3.02
CA ALA A 123 14.66 -12.59 2.17
C ALA A 123 14.21 -11.33 2.91
N VAL A 124 13.80 -11.46 4.18
CA VAL A 124 13.43 -10.31 5.01
C VAL A 124 14.64 -9.39 5.21
N MET A 125 15.82 -9.94 5.50
CA MET A 125 17.04 -9.16 5.66
C MET A 125 17.39 -8.38 4.39
N ARG A 126 17.33 -9.00 3.21
CA ARG A 126 17.57 -8.28 1.94
C ARG A 126 16.59 -7.14 1.71
N ILE A 127 15.33 -7.30 2.10
CA ILE A 127 14.33 -6.22 2.00
C ILE A 127 14.65 -5.09 2.97
N VAL A 128 15.08 -5.42 4.21
CA VAL A 128 15.47 -4.42 5.20
C VAL A 128 16.73 -3.66 4.75
N ASP A 129 17.75 -4.36 4.24
CA ASP A 129 18.97 -3.75 3.71
C ASP A 129 18.65 -2.81 2.54
N MET A 130 17.73 -3.21 1.65
CA MET A 130 17.23 -2.34 0.58
C MET A 130 16.47 -1.12 1.14
N MET A 131 15.64 -1.29 2.15
CA MET A 131 14.94 -0.15 2.78
C MET A 131 15.94 0.86 3.35
N ASP A 132 17.03 0.39 3.96
CA ASP A 132 18.12 1.25 4.45
C ASP A 132 18.87 1.94 3.30
N GLU A 133 19.25 1.19 2.25
CA GLU A 133 19.97 1.72 1.08
C GLU A 133 19.20 2.86 0.38
N TYR A 134 17.87 2.76 0.33
CA TYR A 134 17.00 3.75 -0.32
C TYR A 134 16.43 4.81 0.63
N ASP A 135 16.89 4.92 1.89
CA ASP A 135 16.41 5.90 2.89
C ASP A 135 14.89 5.83 3.14
N ILE A 136 14.35 4.61 3.19
CA ILE A 136 12.93 4.36 3.47
C ILE A 136 12.66 4.53 4.97
N GLY A 137 12.15 5.71 5.35
CA GLY A 137 11.92 6.07 6.76
C GLY A 137 10.93 5.19 7.55
N TYR A 138 9.95 4.55 6.91
CA TYR A 138 9.06 3.58 7.57
C TYR A 138 8.59 2.53 6.56
N GLY A 139 8.77 1.26 6.89
CA GLY A 139 8.48 0.13 5.99
C GLY A 139 7.88 -1.08 6.70
N SER A 140 7.22 -1.94 5.94
CA SER A 140 6.69 -3.22 6.41
C SER A 140 6.79 -4.28 5.33
N VAL A 141 7.13 -5.50 5.75
CA VAL A 141 7.07 -6.71 4.91
C VAL A 141 5.78 -7.45 5.24
N ASN A 142 4.94 -7.62 4.23
CA ASN A 142 3.66 -8.27 4.32
C ASN A 142 3.78 -9.70 3.76
N HIS A 143 3.31 -10.67 4.55
CA HIS A 143 3.24 -12.07 4.16
C HIS A 143 1.93 -12.65 4.67
N ASN A 144 1.43 -13.69 4.02
CA ASN A 144 0.17 -14.33 4.40
C ASN A 144 0.37 -15.17 5.67
N ARG A 145 -0.61 -15.12 6.58
CA ARG A 145 -0.66 -15.98 7.75
C ARG A 145 -2.10 -16.36 8.04
N ASN A 146 -2.41 -17.65 7.91
CA ASN A 146 -3.68 -18.20 8.38
C ASN A 146 -3.47 -18.87 9.72
N ARG A 147 -4.48 -18.79 10.59
CA ARG A 147 -4.49 -19.45 11.90
C ARG A 147 -5.85 -20.10 12.15
N CYS A 148 -5.83 -21.39 12.49
CA CYS A 148 -7.02 -22.06 13.01
C CYS A 148 -7.23 -21.65 14.47
N MET A 149 -8.40 -21.08 14.75
CA MET A 149 -8.74 -20.57 16.07
C MET A 149 -9.07 -21.66 17.09
N ASP A 150 -9.35 -22.88 16.63
CA ASP A 150 -9.72 -23.99 17.51
C ASP A 150 -8.52 -24.86 17.93
N CYS A 151 -7.57 -25.12 17.02
CA CYS A 151 -6.43 -26.01 17.28
C CYS A 151 -5.05 -25.33 17.17
N GLY A 152 -5.00 -24.05 16.79
CA GLY A 152 -3.77 -23.28 16.67
C GLY A 152 -2.88 -23.62 15.48
N TYR A 153 -3.36 -24.44 14.52
CA TYR A 153 -2.62 -24.71 13.29
C TYR A 153 -2.43 -23.43 12.47
N GLU A 154 -1.23 -23.22 11.92
CA GLU A 154 -0.88 -22.06 11.13
C GLU A 154 -0.20 -22.46 9.82
N ASN A 155 -0.43 -21.68 8.76
CA ASN A 155 0.29 -21.77 7.48
C ASN A 155 0.29 -20.41 6.77
N ALA A 156 0.96 -20.34 5.61
CA ALA A 156 1.05 -19.12 4.78
C ALA A 156 0.38 -19.28 3.40
N GLU A 157 -0.51 -20.26 3.24
CA GLU A 157 -1.25 -20.44 1.99
C GLU A 157 -2.16 -19.22 1.70
N LYS A 158 -2.43 -18.93 0.43
CA LYS A 158 -3.27 -17.79 0.04
C LYS A 158 -4.68 -17.85 0.63
N VAL A 159 -5.23 -19.06 0.75
CA VAL A 159 -6.58 -19.31 1.27
C VAL A 159 -6.58 -20.61 2.08
N MET A 160 -6.97 -20.53 3.35
CA MET A 160 -7.31 -21.69 4.19
C MET A 160 -8.77 -21.57 4.63
N ASP A 161 -9.68 -22.35 4.05
CA ASP A 161 -11.11 -22.37 4.43
C ASP A 161 -11.42 -23.44 5.48
N VAL A 162 -10.62 -24.51 5.52
CA VAL A 162 -10.78 -25.64 6.43
C VAL A 162 -9.41 -25.99 7.01
N CYS A 163 -9.32 -26.11 8.33
CA CYS A 163 -8.09 -26.50 8.99
C CYS A 163 -7.73 -27.95 8.62
N PRO A 164 -6.53 -28.21 8.06
CA PRO A 164 -6.13 -29.56 7.67
C PRO A 164 -5.89 -30.48 8.89
N LYS A 165 -5.72 -29.91 10.09
CA LYS A 165 -5.44 -30.64 11.33
C LYS A 165 -6.70 -31.09 12.08
N CYS A 166 -7.74 -30.25 12.12
CA CYS A 166 -8.95 -30.52 12.92
C CYS A 166 -10.28 -30.39 12.15
N GLY A 167 -10.26 -30.01 10.87
CA GLY A 167 -11.47 -29.84 10.06
C GLY A 167 -12.30 -28.59 10.39
N SER A 168 -11.84 -27.74 11.31
CA SER A 168 -12.53 -26.50 11.67
C SER A 168 -12.57 -25.51 10.51
N LYS A 169 -13.68 -24.76 10.41
CA LYS A 169 -13.84 -23.59 9.53
C LYS A 169 -13.61 -22.26 10.24
N ASN A 170 -13.27 -22.31 11.53
CA ASN A 170 -12.97 -21.14 12.35
C ASN A 170 -11.52 -20.68 12.08
N ILE A 171 -11.32 -20.01 10.95
CA ILE A 171 -10.02 -19.59 10.44
C ILE A 171 -9.87 -18.07 10.48
N ASP A 172 -8.79 -17.60 11.10
CA ASP A 172 -8.35 -16.21 11.11
C ASP A 172 -7.30 -16.00 10.02
N ARG A 173 -7.43 -14.92 9.24
CA ARG A 173 -6.53 -14.58 8.14
C ARG A 173 -5.89 -13.24 8.43
N LEU A 174 -4.67 -13.28 8.93
CA LEU A 174 -3.92 -12.09 9.29
C LEU A 174 -3.33 -11.47 8.03
N GLN A 175 -3.87 -10.31 7.63
CA GLN A 175 -3.35 -9.51 6.53
C GLN A 175 -3.25 -8.03 6.92
N ARG A 176 -2.27 -7.33 6.35
CA ARG A 176 -2.07 -5.89 6.56
C ARG A 176 -2.64 -5.11 5.38
N ILE A 177 -3.68 -4.32 5.61
CA ILE A 177 -4.35 -3.59 4.51
C ILE A 177 -3.86 -2.13 4.43
N THR A 178 -3.83 -1.38 5.52
CA THR A 178 -3.48 0.07 5.46
C THR A 178 -2.41 0.51 6.47
N GLY A 179 -1.78 -0.44 7.16
CA GLY A 179 -0.67 -0.17 8.07
C GLY A 179 -0.62 -1.02 9.32
N TYR A 180 -1.67 -1.77 9.62
CA TYR A 180 -1.75 -2.68 10.76
C TYR A 180 -2.28 -4.05 10.35
N LEU A 181 -1.85 -5.09 11.07
CA LEU A 181 -2.35 -6.47 10.91
C LEU A 181 -3.76 -6.57 11.45
N VAL A 182 -4.63 -7.27 10.72
CA VAL A 182 -5.99 -7.55 11.16
C VAL A 182 -6.31 -9.02 10.89
N GLY A 183 -6.88 -9.71 11.87
CA GLY A 183 -7.24 -11.13 11.76
C GLY A 183 -8.50 -11.39 10.93
N THR A 184 -9.43 -10.43 10.90
CA THR A 184 -10.72 -10.59 10.21
C THR A 184 -10.89 -9.57 9.08
N THR A 185 -11.00 -10.06 7.85
CA THR A 185 -11.32 -9.25 6.66
C THR A 185 -12.79 -8.77 6.66
N ASP A 186 -13.67 -9.42 7.42
CA ASP A 186 -15.12 -9.13 7.51
C ASP A 186 -15.46 -7.74 8.03
N ARG A 187 -14.51 -7.07 8.69
CA ARG A 187 -14.71 -5.73 9.29
C ARG A 187 -14.37 -4.59 8.33
N TRP A 188 -13.93 -4.90 7.11
CA TRP A 188 -13.44 -3.90 6.16
C TRP A 188 -14.49 -3.44 5.16
N ASN A 189 -14.36 -2.19 4.74
CA ASN A 189 -15.20 -1.66 3.67
C ASN A 189 -14.87 -2.37 2.34
N LYS A 190 -15.86 -2.46 1.46
CA LYS A 190 -15.77 -3.16 0.18
C LYS A 190 -14.59 -2.69 -0.70
N ALA A 191 -14.27 -1.40 -0.65
CA ALA A 191 -13.18 -0.82 -1.43
C ALA A 191 -11.81 -1.35 -0.98
N LYS A 192 -11.57 -1.47 0.32
CA LYS A 192 -10.33 -2.03 0.87
C LYS A 192 -10.20 -3.53 0.66
N LEU A 193 -11.32 -4.26 0.69
CA LEU A 193 -11.31 -5.67 0.29
C LEU A 193 -10.97 -5.82 -1.20
N SER A 194 -11.49 -4.94 -2.06
CA SER A 194 -11.14 -4.91 -3.48
C SER A 194 -9.65 -4.61 -3.69
N GLU A 195 -9.09 -3.62 -2.99
CA GLU A 195 -7.66 -3.28 -3.04
C GLU A 195 -6.79 -4.46 -2.60
N LEU A 196 -7.17 -5.14 -1.53
CA LEU A 196 -6.46 -6.32 -1.03
C LEU A 196 -6.46 -7.47 -2.04
N ASN A 197 -7.58 -7.74 -2.70
CA ASN A 197 -7.70 -8.81 -3.68
C ASN A 197 -6.88 -8.55 -4.96
N ASP A 198 -6.64 -7.28 -5.28
CA ASP A 198 -5.87 -6.86 -6.45
C ASP A 198 -4.35 -6.84 -6.19
N ARG A 199 -3.89 -7.09 -4.96
CA ARG A 199 -2.46 -7.08 -4.62
C ARG A 199 -1.70 -8.19 -5.32
N VAL A 200 -0.53 -7.81 -5.82
CA VAL A 200 0.46 -8.73 -6.38
C VAL A 200 1.67 -8.86 -5.46
N VAL A 201 2.29 -10.03 -5.50
CA VAL A 201 3.59 -10.26 -4.85
C VAL A 201 4.67 -9.53 -5.65
N HIS A 202 5.69 -9.04 -4.95
CA HIS A 202 6.88 -8.46 -5.56
C HIS A 202 7.96 -9.53 -5.71
N ASP A 203 8.51 -9.61 -6.92
CA ASP A 203 9.61 -10.51 -7.27
C ASP A 203 10.96 -10.06 -6.65
#